data_AF-A0A3N0DQN5-F1
#
_entry.id   AF-A0A3N0DQN5-F1
#
_cell.length_a   1.000
_cell.length_b   1.000
_cell.length_c   1.000
_cell.angle_alpha   90.00
_cell.angle_beta   90.00
_cell.angle_gamma   90.00
#
_symmetry.space_group_name_H-M   'P 1'
#
loop_
_entity.id
_entity.type
_entity.pdbx_description
1 polymer ?
#
loop_
_entity_poly.entity_id
_entity_poly.type
_entity_poly.pdbx_seq_one_letter_code
_entity_poly.pdbx_strand_id
1 'polypeptide(L)'
;MTGSVASTRWGPVQVQLKVTGTTITSVTVLQYPNANSRDITINNRALPILINETLQAQGASIDMVSGATVTSVGYLKSLQSALDQL
;
A
#
# COMPACT_ATOMS: atom_id res chain seq x y z
N MET A 1 10.72 5.90 5.73
CA MET A 1 10.85 6.14 4.27
C MET A 1 9.48 6.24 3.64
N THR A 2 9.33 7.11 2.65
CA THR A 2 8.05 7.31 1.96
C THR A 2 8.21 6.91 0.51
N GLY A 3 7.34 6.03 0.03
CA GLY A 3 7.32 5.61 -1.35
C GLY A 3 6.87 6.72 -2.29
N SER A 4 7.26 6.61 -3.55
CA SER A 4 6.75 7.48 -4.60
C SER A 4 5.22 7.33 -4.73
N VAL A 5 4.56 8.40 -5.18
CA VAL A 5 3.12 8.35 -5.47
C VAL A 5 2.89 7.47 -6.70
N ALA A 6 2.07 6.44 -6.56
CA ALA A 6 1.63 5.62 -7.67
C ALA A 6 0.30 6.14 -8.21
N SER A 7 0.33 6.73 -9.42
CA SER A 7 -0.89 7.13 -10.10
C SER A 7 -1.66 5.90 -10.59
N THR A 8 -2.93 5.81 -10.22
CA THR A 8 -3.84 4.77 -10.71
C THR A 8 -5.05 5.40 -11.40
N ARG A 9 -5.85 4.57 -12.09
CA ARG A 9 -7.07 5.03 -12.77
C ARG A 9 -8.14 5.64 -11.84
N TRP A 10 -8.09 5.35 -10.53
CA TRP A 10 -9.07 5.81 -9.55
C TRP A 10 -8.49 6.84 -8.57
N GLY A 11 -7.24 7.25 -8.77
CA GLY A 11 -6.55 8.20 -7.90
C GLY A 11 -5.17 7.71 -7.46
N PRO A 12 -4.42 8.57 -6.76
CA PRO A 12 -3.09 8.24 -6.28
C PRO A 12 -3.16 7.20 -5.15
N VAL A 13 -2.12 6.36 -5.06
CA VAL A 13 -1.82 5.55 -3.89
C VAL A 13 -0.42 5.86 -3.41
N GLN A 14 -0.23 6.05 -2.11
CA GLN A 14 1.10 6.30 -1.54
C GLN A 14 1.26 5.62 -0.18
N VAL A 15 2.40 4.94 0.00
CA VAL A 15 2.74 4.18 1.20
C VAL A 15 3.97 4.80 1.88
N GLN A 16 3.97 4.79 3.21
CA GLN A 16 5.10 5.11 4.06
C GLN A 16 5.43 3.91 4.93
N LEU A 17 6.72 3.60 5.02
CA LEU A 17 7.26 2.59 5.93
C LEU A 17 8.01 3.23 7.09
N LYS A 18 7.87 2.65 8.27
CA LYS A 18 8.82 2.79 9.38
C LYS A 18 9.61 1.49 9.50
N VAL A 19 10.92 1.63 9.60
CA VAL A 19 11.86 0.51 9.66
C VAL A 19 12.83 0.77 10.80
N THR A 20 13.10 -0.26 11.60
CA THR A 20 14.08 -0.25 12.68
C THR A 20 15.09 -1.36 12.41
N GLY A 21 16.35 -1.01 12.18
CA GLY A 21 17.32 -1.97 11.65
C GLY A 21 16.89 -2.45 10.26
N THR A 22 16.65 -3.75 10.13
CA THR A 22 16.14 -4.39 8.90
C THR A 22 14.65 -4.75 8.97
N THR A 23 13.96 -4.41 10.05
CA THR A 23 12.58 -4.83 10.30
C THR A 23 11.59 -3.71 10.02
N ILE A 24 10.61 -3.96 9.16
CA ILE A 24 9.46 -3.09 8.96
C ILE A 24 8.56 -3.16 10.19
N THR A 25 8.43 -2.04 10.90
CA THR A 25 7.67 -1.94 12.15
C THR A 25 6.30 -1.31 11.95
N SER A 26 6.09 -0.58 10.86
CA SER A 26 4.80 0.03 10.54
C SER A 26 4.69 0.36 9.06
N VAL A 27 3.46 0.25 8.55
CA VAL A 27 3.07 0.73 7.22
C VAL A 27 1.91 1.70 7.37
N THR A 28 2.00 2.85 6.70
CA THR A 28 0.94 3.87 6.67
C THR A 28 0.61 4.21 5.22
N VAL A 29 -0.68 4.26 4.89
CA VAL A 29 -1.14 4.64 3.55
C VAL A 29 -1.50 6.12 3.57
N LEU A 30 -0.66 6.95 2.96
CA LEU A 30 -0.78 8.41 2.95
C LEU A 30 -1.83 8.90 1.93
N GLN A 31 -1.96 8.20 0.82
CA GLN A 31 -2.93 8.51 -0.25
C GLN A 31 -3.57 7.21 -0.74
N TYR A 32 -4.87 7.26 -1.01
CA TYR A 32 -5.63 6.18 -1.64
C TYR A 32 -6.92 6.74 -2.28
N PRO A 33 -7.49 6.08 -3.30
CA PRO A 33 -8.78 6.46 -3.86
C PRO A 33 -9.90 6.52 -2.81
N ASN A 34 -10.51 7.67 -2.62
CA ASN A 34 -11.59 7.85 -1.64
C ASN A 34 -12.66 8.86 -2.12
N ALA A 35 -12.74 9.10 -3.42
CA ALA A 35 -13.61 10.13 -3.99
C ALA A 35 -15.11 9.78 -3.96
N ASN A 36 -15.47 8.50 -3.81
CA ASN A 36 -16.85 8.05 -3.73
C ASN A 36 -17.01 6.88 -2.74
N SER A 37 -18.26 6.57 -2.38
CA SER A 37 -18.59 5.55 -1.40
C SER A 37 -18.10 4.14 -1.78
N ARG A 38 -18.03 3.83 -3.07
CA ARG A 38 -17.55 2.52 -3.57
C ARG A 38 -16.05 2.37 -3.33
N ASP A 39 -15.28 3.39 -3.67
CA ASP A 39 -13.82 3.39 -3.45
C ASP A 39 -13.48 3.30 -1.96
N ILE A 40 -14.19 4.06 -1.13
CA ILE A 40 -14.04 4.01 0.33
C ILE A 40 -14.30 2.59 0.84
N THR A 41 -15.39 1.95 0.39
CA THR A 41 -15.76 0.59 0.82
C THR A 41 -14.70 -0.43 0.41
N ILE A 42 -14.20 -0.36 -0.83
CA ILE A 42 -13.16 -1.26 -1.33
C ILE A 42 -11.88 -1.09 -0.52
N ASN A 43 -11.45 0.15 -0.28
CA ASN A 43 -10.18 0.44 0.38
C ASN A 43 -10.21 0.20 1.89
N ASN A 44 -11.33 0.44 2.57
CA ASN A 44 -11.51 0.09 3.98
C ASN A 44 -11.32 -1.42 4.24
N ARG A 45 -11.65 -2.27 3.26
CA ARG A 45 -11.41 -3.72 3.34
C ARG A 45 -9.99 -4.08 2.90
N ALA A 46 -9.49 -3.51 1.80
CA ALA A 46 -8.24 -3.95 1.18
C ALA A 46 -6.98 -3.44 1.90
N LEU A 47 -6.96 -2.19 2.36
CA LEU A 47 -5.76 -1.60 2.93
C LEU A 47 -5.28 -2.32 4.21
N PRO A 48 -6.15 -2.70 5.18
CA PRO A 48 -5.69 -3.45 6.35
C PRO A 48 -5.07 -4.81 5.99
N ILE A 49 -5.59 -5.49 4.97
CA ILE A 49 -5.06 -6.78 4.51
C ILE A 49 -3.66 -6.58 3.91
N LEU A 50 -3.51 -5.62 2.98
CA LEU A 50 -2.23 -5.32 2.35
C LEU A 50 -1.16 -4.88 3.37
N ILE A 51 -1.55 -4.07 4.36
CA ILE A 51 -0.67 -3.67 5.47
C ILE A 51 -0.23 -4.89 6.26
N ASN A 52 -1.17 -5.77 6.63
CA ASN A 52 -0.86 -6.96 7.41
C ASN A 52 0.07 -7.90 6.66
N GLU A 53 -0.21 -8.18 5.38
CA GLU A 53 0.65 -9.00 4.54
C GLU A 53 2.05 -8.39 4.38
N THR A 54 2.16 -7.06 4.22
CA THR A 54 3.46 -6.38 4.14
C THR A 54 4.26 -6.58 5.42
N LEU A 55 3.62 -6.46 6.59
CA LEU A 55 4.27 -6.65 7.88
C LEU A 55 4.64 -8.12 8.13
N GLN A 56 3.88 -9.08 7.61
CA GLN A 56 4.24 -10.50 7.71
C GLN A 56 5.37 -10.88 6.75
N ALA A 57 5.28 -10.45 5.49
CA ALA A 57 6.25 -10.77 4.46
C ALA A 57 7.55 -9.96 4.59
N GLN A 58 7.53 -8.85 5.34
CA GLN A 58 8.64 -7.90 5.45
C GLN A 58 9.11 -7.38 4.08
N GLY A 59 8.17 -7.16 3.15
CA GLY A 59 8.47 -6.76 1.78
C GLY A 59 7.23 -6.58 0.91
N ALA A 60 7.43 -6.42 -0.40
CA ALA A 60 6.37 -6.18 -1.39
C ALA A 60 5.87 -7.45 -2.11
N SER A 61 6.45 -8.63 -1.82
CA SER A 61 5.98 -9.90 -2.39
C SER A 61 4.74 -10.40 -1.64
N ILE A 62 3.62 -9.70 -1.82
CA ILE A 62 2.34 -9.98 -1.16
C ILE A 62 1.22 -10.15 -2.19
N ASP A 63 0.12 -10.76 -1.78
CA ASP A 63 -0.97 -11.05 -2.69
C ASP A 63 -1.83 -9.80 -2.92
N MET A 64 -2.44 -9.76 -4.11
CA MET A 64 -3.45 -8.73 -4.39
C MET A 64 -4.78 -9.11 -3.76
N VAL A 65 -5.51 -8.12 -3.26
CA VAL A 65 -6.84 -8.34 -2.68
C VAL A 65 -7.88 -8.40 -3.80
N SER A 66 -8.55 -9.55 -3.93
CA SER A 66 -9.64 -9.76 -4.89
C SER A 66 -10.71 -8.67 -4.80
N GLY A 67 -11.02 -8.01 -5.92
CA GLY A 67 -11.97 -6.88 -5.98
C GLY A 67 -11.35 -5.51 -5.64
N ALA A 68 -10.05 -5.44 -5.34
CA ALA A 68 -9.30 -4.21 -5.07
C ALA A 68 -8.03 -4.08 -5.92
N THR A 69 -7.97 -4.74 -7.08
CA THR A 69 -6.77 -4.85 -7.94
C THR A 69 -6.07 -3.51 -8.21
N VAL A 70 -6.82 -2.45 -8.50
CA VAL A 70 -6.23 -1.12 -8.81
C VAL A 70 -5.49 -0.56 -7.59
N THR A 71 -6.09 -0.62 -6.40
CA THR A 71 -5.45 -0.19 -5.16
C THR A 71 -4.27 -1.08 -4.83
N SER A 72 -4.40 -2.42 -4.96
CA SER A 72 -3.29 -3.34 -4.71
C SER A 72 -2.09 -3.06 -5.60
N VAL A 73 -2.29 -2.80 -6.89
CA VAL A 73 -1.21 -2.42 -7.82
C VAL A 73 -0.56 -1.10 -7.42
N GLY A 74 -1.37 -0.07 -7.09
CA GLY A 74 -0.84 1.22 -6.64
C GLY A 74 -0.04 1.11 -5.34
N TYR A 75 -0.57 0.34 -4.39
CA TYR A 75 0.06 0.06 -3.11
C TYR A 75 1.40 -0.64 -3.30
N LEU A 76 1.45 -1.72 -4.08
CA LEU A 76 2.68 -2.48 -4.36
C LEU A 76 3.75 -1.62 -5.03
N LYS A 77 3.37 -0.77 -6.00
CA LYS A 77 4.31 0.15 -6.65
C LYS A 77 4.91 1.17 -5.66
N SER A 78 4.06 1.78 -4.83
CA SER A 78 4.53 2.75 -3.84
C SER A 78 5.38 2.06 -2.76
N LEU A 79 4.96 0.88 -2.31
CA LEU A 79 5.68 0.06 -1.34
C LEU A 79 7.06 -0.34 -1.86
N GLN A 80 7.16 -0.88 -3.07
CA GLN A 80 8.44 -1.24 -3.68
C GLN A 80 9.36 -0.02 -3.75
N SER A 81 8.86 1.13 -4.21
CA SER A 81 9.63 2.37 -4.23
C SER A 81 10.09 2.82 -2.84
N ALA A 82 9.36 2.50 -1.76
CA ALA A 82 9.78 2.78 -0.40
C ALA A 82 10.88 1.81 0.06
N LEU A 83 10.77 0.53 -0.31
CA LEU A 83 11.75 -0.52 -0.01
C LEU A 83 13.06 -0.32 -0.77
N ASP A 84 13.02 0.17 -2.01
CA ASP A 84 14.21 0.48 -2.81
C ASP A 84 15.07 1.61 -2.22
N GLN A 85 14.56 2.33 -1.20
CA GLN A 85 15.27 3.37 -0.46
C GLN A 85 15.92 2.87 0.84
N LEU A 86 15.75 1.57 1.17
CA LEU A 86 16.45 0.91 2.27
C LEU A 86 17.92 0.65 1.89
#